data_AF-A0A4R2MB64-F1
#
_entry.id   AF-A0A4R2MB64-F1
#
_cell.length_a   1.000
_cell.length_b   1.000
_cell.length_c   1.000
_cell.angle_alpha   90.00
_cell.angle_beta   90.00
_cell.angle_gamma   90.00
#
_symmetry.space_group_name_H-M   'P 1'
#
loop_
_entity.id
_entity.type
_entity.pdbx_description
1 polymer ?
#
loop_
_entity_poly.entity_id
_entity_poly.type
_entity_poly.pdbx_seq_one_letter_code
_entity_poly.pdbx_strand_id
1 'polypeptide(L)'
;MSKTRASDPRRQRGVALLEAVIGMLVLSVAVLGSLLLLAQGTRQQHVNNGRAQVIDQLRGQIASQGLDLCDSSPTLTVHASTVSGTTVECTSLGNVTVTLPGDSARVVTVPDDAARVIDVEVDSPLVGGSLTLGASR
;
A
#
# COMPACT_ATOMS: atom_id res chain seq x y z
N MET A 1 12.46 -9.72 -70.99
CA MET A 1 11.78 -10.87 -70.35
C MET A 1 11.42 -10.48 -68.92
N SER A 2 10.15 -10.21 -68.62
CA SER A 2 9.66 -10.03 -67.24
C SER A 2 8.39 -10.85 -67.10
N LYS A 3 8.45 -11.90 -66.27
CA LYS A 3 7.37 -12.86 -66.06
C LYS A 3 6.63 -12.41 -64.80
N THR A 4 5.56 -11.62 -64.96
CA THR A 4 4.64 -11.26 -63.88
C THR A 4 3.95 -12.52 -63.38
N ARG A 5 4.30 -12.95 -62.15
CA ARG A 5 3.56 -14.00 -61.43
C ARG A 5 2.18 -13.47 -61.10
N ALA A 6 1.16 -13.99 -61.76
CA ALA A 6 -0.22 -13.82 -61.33
C ALA A 6 -0.40 -14.56 -60.00
N SER A 7 -0.60 -13.82 -58.91
CA SER A 7 -0.93 -14.39 -57.61
C SER A 7 -2.37 -14.91 -57.64
N ASP A 8 -2.53 -16.20 -57.31
CA ASP A 8 -3.83 -16.90 -57.33
C ASP A 8 -4.78 -16.32 -56.26
N PRO A 9 -5.95 -15.77 -56.63
CA PRO A 9 -6.85 -15.06 -55.72
C PRO A 9 -7.44 -15.96 -54.61
N ARG A 10 -7.49 -17.29 -54.80
CA ARG A 10 -7.93 -18.22 -53.74
C ARG A 10 -6.91 -18.33 -52.62
N ARG A 11 -5.61 -18.26 -52.96
CA ARG A 11 -4.50 -18.34 -52.01
C ARG A 11 -4.39 -17.06 -51.17
N GLN A 12 -4.72 -15.91 -51.74
CA GLN A 12 -4.81 -14.64 -51.02
C GLN A 12 -5.93 -14.63 -49.97
N ARG A 13 -7.10 -15.22 -50.28
CA ARG A 13 -8.22 -15.33 -49.31
C ARG A 13 -7.89 -16.25 -48.13
N GLY A 14 -7.18 -17.35 -48.37
CA GLY A 14 -6.75 -18.27 -47.32
C GLY A 14 -5.74 -17.64 -46.35
N VAL A 15 -4.81 -16.83 -46.87
CA VAL A 15 -3.84 -16.09 -46.05
C VAL A 15 -4.54 -15.01 -45.22
N ALA A 16 -5.49 -14.27 -45.79
CA ALA A 16 -6.25 -13.25 -45.07
C ALA A 16 -7.09 -13.82 -43.92
N LEU A 17 -7.70 -15.00 -44.11
CA LEU A 17 -8.44 -15.69 -43.03
C LEU A 17 -7.51 -16.18 -41.93
N LEU A 18 -6.33 -16.72 -42.29
CA LEU A 18 -5.33 -17.16 -41.31
C LEU A 18 -4.80 -15.98 -40.48
N GLU A 19 -4.51 -14.86 -41.14
CA GLU A 19 -4.03 -13.64 -40.51
C GLU A 19 -5.07 -13.05 -39.54
N ALA A 20 -6.36 -13.08 -39.92
CA ALA A 20 -7.44 -12.66 -39.03
C ALA A 20 -7.58 -13.54 -37.78
N VAL A 21 -7.43 -14.87 -37.91
CA VAL A 21 -7.49 -15.80 -36.77
C VAL A 21 -6.29 -15.60 -35.84
N ILE A 22 -5.09 -15.44 -36.39
CA ILE A 22 -3.89 -15.15 -35.60
C ILE A 22 -4.04 -13.78 -34.90
N GLY A 23 -4.56 -12.78 -35.60
CA GLY A 23 -4.85 -11.46 -35.04
C GLY A 23 -5.83 -11.54 -33.87
N MET A 24 -6.94 -12.27 -34.02
CA MET A 24 -7.90 -12.49 -32.93
C MET A 24 -7.29 -13.25 -31.74
N LEU A 25 -6.44 -14.24 -32.00
CA LEU A 25 -5.74 -14.99 -30.96
C LEU A 25 -4.83 -14.06 -30.13
N VAL A 26 -3.98 -13.27 -30.79
CA VAL A 26 -3.07 -12.33 -30.11
C VAL A 26 -3.86 -11.28 -29.33
N LEU A 27 -4.94 -10.77 -29.90
CA LEU A 27 -5.80 -9.80 -29.22
C LEU A 27 -6.46 -10.39 -27.97
N SER A 28 -6.92 -11.65 -28.03
CA SER A 28 -7.51 -12.33 -26.88
C SER A 28 -6.52 -12.52 -25.72
N VAL A 29 -5.27 -12.86 -26.04
CA VAL A 29 -4.19 -12.99 -25.03
C VAL A 29 -3.87 -11.62 -24.42
N ALA A 30 -3.83 -10.55 -25.23
CA ALA A 30 -3.58 -9.20 -24.75
C ALA A 30 -4.68 -8.70 -23.79
N VAL A 31 -5.96 -8.98 -24.11
CA VAL A 31 -7.11 -8.62 -23.24
C VAL A 31 -7.08 -9.42 -21.93
N LEU A 32 -6.82 -10.73 -21.98
CA LEU A 32 -6.67 -11.56 -20.78
C LEU A 32 -5.52 -11.09 -19.90
N GLY A 33 -4.37 -10.76 -20.48
CA GLY A 33 -3.22 -10.23 -19.76
C GLY A 33 -3.51 -8.90 -19.06
N SER A 34 -4.21 -7.99 -19.72
CA SER A 34 -4.59 -6.70 -19.12
C SER A 34 -5.64 -6.83 -18.03
N LEU A 35 -6.59 -7.77 -18.15
CA LEU A 35 -7.54 -8.09 -17.08
C LEU A 35 -6.86 -8.65 -15.83
N LEU A 36 -5.84 -9.50 -15.99
CA LEU A 36 -5.07 -10.03 -14.86
C LEU A 36 -4.34 -8.91 -14.10
N LEU A 37 -3.75 -7.95 -14.80
CA LEU A 37 -3.09 -6.80 -14.19
C LEU A 37 -4.08 -5.91 -13.43
N LEU A 38 -5.24 -5.64 -14.01
CA LEU A 38 -6.31 -4.89 -13.33
C LEU A 38 -6.80 -5.62 -12.07
N ALA A 39 -6.98 -6.93 -12.13
CA ALA A 39 -7.41 -7.74 -10.99
C ALA A 39 -6.37 -7.76 -9.85
N GLN A 40 -5.08 -7.73 -10.19
CA GLN A 40 -4.01 -7.58 -9.19
C GLN A 40 -3.99 -6.17 -8.60
N GLY A 41 -4.18 -5.14 -9.44
CA GLY A 41 -4.23 -3.74 -9.01
C GLY A 41 -5.36 -3.44 -8.02
N THR A 42 -6.57 -3.96 -8.27
CA THR A 42 -7.73 -3.74 -7.38
C THR A 42 -7.54 -4.39 -6.01
N ARG A 43 -6.92 -5.58 -5.94
CA ARG A 43 -6.55 -6.21 -4.66
C ARG A 43 -5.60 -5.35 -3.85
N GLN A 44 -4.58 -4.77 -4.51
CA GLN A 44 -3.65 -3.87 -3.84
C GLN A 44 -4.34 -2.60 -3.35
N GLN A 45 -5.27 -2.06 -4.14
CA GLN A 45 -6.05 -0.89 -3.77
C GLN A 45 -6.94 -1.14 -2.54
N HIS A 46 -7.57 -2.32 -2.43
CA HIS A 46 -8.34 -2.70 -1.24
C HIS A 46 -7.47 -2.74 0.03
N VAL A 47 -6.28 -3.33 -0.06
CA VAL A 47 -5.33 -3.38 1.06
C VAL A 47 -4.87 -1.97 1.45
N ASN A 48 -4.53 -1.14 0.45
CA ASN A 48 -4.09 0.24 0.70
C ASN A 48 -5.20 1.10 1.33
N ASN A 49 -6.45 0.95 0.87
CA ASN A 49 -7.60 1.63 1.46
C ASN A 49 -7.83 1.18 2.91
N GLY A 50 -7.66 -0.11 3.20
CA GLY A 50 -7.74 -0.64 4.56
C GLY A 50 -6.67 -0.04 5.48
N ARG A 51 -5.43 0.05 5.00
CA ARG A 51 -4.33 0.70 5.73
C ARG A 51 -4.62 2.18 5.98
N ALA A 52 -5.07 2.91 4.97
CA ALA A 52 -5.42 4.32 5.11
C ALA A 52 -6.52 4.53 6.17
N GLN A 53 -7.55 3.69 6.18
CA GLN A 53 -8.62 3.74 7.17
C GLN A 53 -8.11 3.49 8.60
N VAL A 54 -7.23 2.50 8.79
CA VAL A 54 -6.59 2.26 10.09
C VAL A 54 -5.79 3.47 10.54
N ILE A 55 -4.95 4.03 9.66
CA ILE A 55 -4.12 5.20 9.97
C ILE A 55 -5.00 6.39 10.40
N ASP A 56 -6.09 6.65 9.68
CA ASP A 56 -6.97 7.79 9.99
C ASP A 56 -7.75 7.59 11.29
N GLN A 57 -8.23 6.38 11.57
CA GLN A 57 -8.86 6.06 12.85
C GLN A 57 -7.88 6.22 14.01
N LEU A 58 -6.67 5.71 13.84
CA LEU A 58 -5.63 5.78 14.86
C LEU A 58 -5.20 7.23 15.12
N ARG A 59 -5.04 8.05 14.08
CA ARG A 59 -4.82 9.49 14.22
C ARG A 59 -5.94 10.18 14.97
N GLY A 60 -7.20 9.83 14.68
CA GLY A 60 -8.37 10.35 15.39
C GLY A 60 -8.36 9.97 16.87
N GLN A 61 -8.04 8.71 17.18
CA GLN A 61 -7.91 8.23 18.55
C GLN A 61 -6.79 8.95 19.28
N ILE A 62 -5.58 9.00 18.71
CA ILE A 62 -4.42 9.72 19.28
C ILE A 62 -4.76 11.20 19.49
N ALA A 63 -5.44 11.86 18.57
CA ALA A 63 -5.85 13.25 18.74
C ALA A 63 -6.87 13.45 19.87
N SER A 64 -7.68 12.44 20.18
CA SER A 64 -8.74 12.52 21.20
C SER A 64 -8.30 12.05 22.60
N GLN A 65 -7.44 11.04 22.70
CA GLN A 65 -7.04 10.39 23.96
C GLN A 65 -5.55 10.61 24.28
N GLY A 66 -4.73 11.02 23.31
CA GLY A 66 -3.33 11.33 23.52
C GLY A 66 -2.54 10.17 24.13
N LEU A 67 -1.93 10.42 25.30
CA LEU A 67 -1.09 9.47 26.04
C LEU A 67 -1.90 8.40 26.81
N ASP A 68 -3.22 8.57 26.98
CA ASP A 68 -4.05 7.54 27.64
C ASP A 68 -4.27 6.30 26.76
N LEU A 69 -3.88 6.37 25.48
CA LEU A 69 -3.85 5.21 24.58
C LEU A 69 -2.67 4.28 24.85
N CYS A 70 -1.64 4.73 25.57
CA CYS A 70 -0.47 3.92 25.91
C CYS A 70 -0.89 2.73 26.80
N ASP A 71 -0.44 1.53 26.48
CA ASP A 71 -0.82 0.25 27.14
C ASP A 71 -2.29 -0.16 26.97
N SER A 72 -3.03 0.53 26.09
CA SER A 72 -4.39 0.14 25.73
C SER A 72 -4.40 -0.69 24.44
N SER A 73 -5.45 -1.49 24.27
CA SER A 73 -5.69 -2.28 23.05
C SER A 73 -6.92 -1.72 22.31
N PRO A 74 -6.78 -0.60 21.57
CA PRO A 74 -7.93 0.04 20.94
C PRO A 74 -8.48 -0.83 19.80
N THR A 75 -9.80 -1.00 19.79
CA THR A 75 -10.50 -1.68 18.71
C THR A 75 -10.59 -0.77 17.49
N LEU A 76 -10.02 -1.20 16.37
CA LEU A 76 -10.10 -0.52 15.08
C LEU A 76 -11.14 -1.20 14.19
N THR A 77 -11.75 -0.47 13.26
CA THR A 77 -12.75 -1.02 12.34
C THR A 77 -12.39 -0.71 10.90
N VAL A 78 -12.17 -1.75 10.09
CA VAL A 78 -11.79 -1.65 8.67
C VAL A 78 -12.89 -2.27 7.83
N HIS A 79 -13.46 -1.53 6.89
CA HIS A 79 -14.55 -2.01 6.02
C HIS A 79 -15.68 -2.73 6.80
N ALA A 80 -16.13 -2.14 7.92
CA ALA A 80 -17.15 -2.69 8.83
C ALA A 80 -16.78 -3.99 9.58
N SER A 81 -15.52 -4.43 9.49
CA SER A 81 -14.98 -5.55 10.27
C SER A 81 -14.07 -5.04 11.39
N THR A 82 -14.21 -5.59 12.59
CA THR A 82 -13.35 -5.25 13.73
C THR A 82 -11.98 -5.89 13.58
N VAL A 83 -10.93 -5.09 13.72
CA VAL A 83 -9.54 -5.55 13.74
C VAL A 83 -9.16 -5.85 15.18
N SER A 84 -8.70 -7.09 15.41
CA SER A 84 -8.27 -7.60 16.71
C SER A 84 -6.75 -7.63 16.77
N GLY A 85 -6.16 -7.43 17.95
CA GLY A 85 -4.70 -7.48 18.12
C GLY A 85 -3.97 -6.16 17.87
N THR A 86 -4.67 -5.02 18.01
CA THR A 86 -4.01 -3.71 18.06
C THR A 86 -3.27 -3.56 19.39
N THR A 87 -1.96 -3.34 19.33
CA THR A 87 -1.14 -3.00 20.51
C THR A 87 -0.59 -1.60 20.35
N VAL A 88 -0.70 -0.79 21.40
CA VAL A 88 -0.15 0.57 21.45
C VAL A 88 0.90 0.61 22.55
N GLU A 89 2.15 0.76 22.16
CA GLU A 89 3.27 0.97 23.06
C GLU A 89 3.73 2.42 23.01
N CYS A 90 4.10 2.96 24.16
CA CYS A 90 4.64 4.32 24.24
C CYS A 90 6.03 4.31 24.84
N THR A 91 6.99 4.81 24.08
CA THR A 91 8.39 4.92 24.52
C THR A 91 8.69 6.36 24.89
N SER A 92 9.23 6.61 26.09
CA SER A 92 9.74 7.93 26.47
C SER A 92 11.01 8.26 25.67
N LEU A 93 11.02 9.43 25.02
CA LEU A 93 12.23 10.02 24.45
C LEU A 93 12.99 10.69 25.58
N GLY A 94 14.18 10.16 25.88
CA GLY A 94 15.12 10.82 26.77
C GLY A 94 15.66 12.13 26.19
N ASN A 95 16.65 12.71 26.88
CA ASN A 95 17.26 14.01 26.59
C ASN A 95 17.49 14.25 25.07
N VAL A 96 16.87 15.30 24.53
CA VAL A 96 17.03 15.70 23.13
C VAL A 96 18.15 16.74 23.05
N THR A 97 19.22 16.40 22.34
CA THR A 97 20.33 17.34 22.08
C THR A 97 20.05 18.07 20.78
N VAL A 98 19.74 19.37 20.85
CA VAL A 98 19.55 20.21 19.66
C VAL A 98 20.84 20.99 19.41
N THR A 99 21.46 20.76 18.24
CA THR A 99 22.66 21.48 17.82
C THR A 99 22.26 22.47 16.72
N LEU A 100 22.28 23.77 17.04
CA LEU A 100 22.11 24.82 16.03
C LEU A 100 23.49 25.19 15.45
N PRO A 101 23.60 25.43 14.12
CA PRO A 101 24.87 25.81 13.52
C PRO A 101 25.33 27.18 14.07
N GLY A 102 26.47 27.18 14.77
CA GLY A 102 27.06 28.38 15.38
C GLY A 102 26.91 28.47 16.90
N ASP A 103 26.18 27.54 17.53
CA ASP A 103 25.97 27.52 18.98
C ASP A 103 26.60 26.27 19.63
N SER A 104 26.98 26.37 20.90
CA SER A 104 27.45 25.20 21.65
C SER A 104 26.28 24.26 21.90
N ALA A 105 26.44 22.97 21.59
CA ALA A 105 25.37 21.97 21.74
C ALA A 105 24.74 22.05 23.14
N ARG A 106 23.45 22.42 23.19
CA ARG A 106 22.72 22.57 24.44
C ARG A 106 21.83 21.34 24.62
N VAL A 107 22.10 20.57 25.67
CA VAL A 107 21.22 19.46 26.05
C VAL A 107 19.94 20.06 26.62
N VAL A 108 18.81 19.79 25.98
CA VAL A 108 17.49 20.14 26.50
C VAL A 108 16.89 18.88 27.08
N THR A 109 16.74 18.85 28.40
CA THR A 109 16.00 17.79 29.07
C THR A 109 14.53 17.99 28.75
N VAL A 110 13.97 17.12 27.91
CA VAL A 110 12.54 17.13 27.64
C VAL A 110 11.86 16.30 28.73
N PRO A 111 10.81 16.82 29.39
CA PRO A 111 10.06 16.03 30.37
C PRO A 111 9.54 14.73 29.75
N ASP A 112 9.65 13.60 30.46
CA ASP A 112 9.23 12.27 30.00
C ASP A 112 7.74 12.20 29.58
N ASP A 113 6.92 13.13 30.08
CA ASP A 113 5.50 13.24 29.71
C ASP A 113 5.28 14.02 28.41
N ALA A 114 6.25 14.85 28.00
CA ALA A 114 6.16 15.73 26.85
C ALA A 114 6.77 15.14 25.57
N ALA A 115 7.60 14.10 25.67
CA ALA A 115 8.22 13.45 24.53
C ALA A 115 8.03 11.94 24.61
N ARG A 116 6.85 11.45 24.20
CA ARG A 116 6.64 10.02 23.99
C ARG A 116 6.40 9.73 22.53
N VAL A 117 7.07 8.69 22.02
CA VAL A 117 6.77 8.09 20.72
C VAL A 117 5.68 7.06 20.95
N ILE A 118 4.62 7.11 20.16
CA ILE A 118 3.57 6.10 20.15
C ILE A 118 3.86 5.17 18.98
N ASP A 119 4.17 3.92 19.29
CA ASP A 119 4.31 2.84 18.33
C ASP A 119 3.04 1.98 18.40
N VAL A 120 2.44 1.71 17.24
CA VAL A 120 1.21 0.94 17.13
C VAL A 120 1.41 -0.20 16.15
N GLU A 121 1.12 -1.41 16.58
CA GLU A 121 1.10 -2.59 15.72
C GLU A 121 -0.34 -3.07 15.52
N VAL A 122 -0.66 -3.41 14.27
CA VAL A 122 -1.97 -3.90 13.86
C VAL A 122 -1.77 -5.14 13.00
N ASP A 123 -2.12 -6.33 13.50
CA ASP A 123 -2.10 -7.56 12.71
C ASP A 123 -3.47 -7.88 12.13
N SER A 124 -3.62 -7.77 10.80
CA SER A 124 -4.87 -8.16 10.14
C SER A 124 -4.71 -8.49 8.65
N PRO A 125 -5.39 -9.54 8.15
CA PRO A 125 -5.43 -9.85 6.72
C PRO A 125 -6.06 -8.74 5.88
N LEU A 126 -6.88 -7.86 6.49
CA LEU A 126 -7.53 -6.73 5.80
C LEU A 126 -6.56 -5.59 5.46
N VAL A 127 -5.45 -5.50 6.20
CA VAL A 127 -4.35 -4.55 5.92
C VAL A 127 -3.13 -5.25 5.30
N GLY A 128 -3.28 -6.52 4.92
CA GLY A 128 -2.24 -7.31 4.28
C GLY A 128 -1.15 -7.83 5.24
N GLY A 129 -1.48 -8.05 6.52
CA GLY A 129 -0.56 -8.60 7.54
C GLY A 129 -0.37 -7.64 8.72
N SER A 130 0.85 -7.58 9.26
CA SER A 130 1.22 -6.62 10.31
C SER A 130 1.49 -5.23 9.72
N LEU A 131 0.86 -4.21 10.30
CA LEU A 131 1.05 -2.80 10.01
C LEU A 131 1.57 -2.13 11.29
N THR A 132 2.80 -1.61 11.22
CA THR A 132 3.40 -0.83 12.32
C THR A 132 3.38 0.67 11.97
N LEU A 133 2.81 1.49 12.84
CA LEU A 133 2.87 2.95 12.78
C LEU A 133 3.68 3.48 13.95
N GLY A 134 4.76 4.22 13.68
CA GLY A 134 5.60 4.76 14.74
C GLY A 134 7.01 5.08 14.26
N ALA A 135 7.88 5.51 15.17
CA ALA A 135 9.28 5.72 14.83
C ALA A 135 9.96 4.35 14.76
N SER A 136 9.84 3.70 13.60
CA SER A 136 10.71 2.62 13.20
C SER A 136 12.15 3.03 13.52
N ARG A 137 12.76 2.33 14.48
CA ARG A 137 14.14 2.51 14.94
C ARG A 137 15.10 2.95 13.85
#